data_AF-A0A9W9KSH4-F1
#
_entry.id   AF-A0A9W9KSH4-F1
#
_cell.length_a   1.000
_cell.length_b   1.000
_cell.length_c   1.000
_cell.angle_alpha   90.00
_cell.angle_beta   90.00
_cell.angle_gamma   90.00
#
_symmetry.space_group_name_H-M   'P 1'
#
loop_
_entity.id
_entity.type
_entity.pdbx_description
1 polymer ?
#
loop_
_entity_poly.entity_id
_entity_poly.type
_entity_poly.pdbx_seq_one_letter_code
_entity_poly.pdbx_strand_id
1 'polypeptide(L)'
;MRMRVRGPSGQSTVTLDESATVHDLQREIAQCTSLTSFDVKYGYPNLQPLELDQLESNQRISDIGINLNGEQLIVAQRETQREAQPSSLPISQPGPASQQPAQQSWISQTSQPSVDDPPEIASPDHAGTFVLRVMPDDNSCLFRAVGAAVMGDMDTMVELRSIVAGSIQSNPDEYSEAILGKKPDAYCQWIQNEESWGGAIELKILSEYFNIEICSIDVQTLHIFQFNEGAPTRCIVVYSGIHYDVLALSPSTPPYTRANPLADGDTKIFESVDPVVLEKAKELCQILQSKHYYTDTSGFLVRCNTCGGTFTGEKGATKHASETGHYDFGEAT
;
A
#
# COMPACT_ATOMS: atom_id res chain seq x y z
N MET A 1 -25.79 13.39 5.55
CA MET A 1 -24.38 13.72 5.21
C MET A 1 -23.42 12.71 5.84
N ARG A 2 -22.40 12.30 5.11
CA ARG A 2 -21.36 11.36 5.57
C ARG A 2 -20.01 12.06 5.53
N MET A 3 -19.25 12.02 6.63
CA MET A 3 -17.94 12.66 6.73
C MET A 3 -16.96 11.78 7.47
N ARG A 4 -15.67 11.95 7.20
CA ARG A 4 -14.60 11.21 7.87
C ARG A 4 -14.02 12.06 8.99
N VAL A 5 -14.02 11.56 10.22
CA VAL A 5 -13.42 12.21 11.38
C VAL A 5 -12.12 11.48 11.71
N ARG A 6 -10.98 12.18 11.64
CA ARG A 6 -9.65 11.66 11.97
C ARG A 6 -9.19 12.29 13.28
N GLY A 7 -9.20 11.51 14.36
CA GLY A 7 -8.70 11.92 15.67
C GLY A 7 -7.41 11.18 16.09
N PRO A 8 -6.89 11.45 17.30
CA PRO A 8 -5.72 10.75 17.86
C PRO A 8 -5.95 9.24 18.06
N SER A 9 -7.20 8.83 18.28
CA SER A 9 -7.60 7.43 18.42
C SER A 9 -7.83 6.71 17.09
N GLY A 10 -7.60 7.39 15.95
CA GLY A 10 -7.81 6.84 14.62
C GLY A 10 -8.89 7.57 13.82
N GLN A 11 -9.36 6.94 12.75
CA GLN A 11 -10.34 7.52 11.83
C GLN A 11 -11.68 6.80 11.93
N SER A 12 -12.76 7.57 12.04
CA SER A 12 -14.13 7.09 12.09
C SER A 12 -14.96 7.75 11.00
N THR A 13 -15.94 7.02 10.47
CA THR A 13 -16.92 7.60 9.54
C THR A 13 -18.15 8.00 10.35
N VAL A 14 -18.49 9.28 10.35
CA VAL A 14 -19.70 9.82 10.98
C VAL A 14 -20.75 10.05 9.90
N THR A 15 -21.93 9.48 10.10
CA THR A 15 -23.09 9.69 9.23
C THR A 15 -24.16 10.39 10.02
N LEU A 16 -24.47 11.63 9.62
CA LEU A 16 -25.51 12.46 10.22
C LEU A 16 -26.65 12.64 9.23
N ASP A 17 -27.86 12.79 9.73
CA ASP A 17 -29.03 13.10 8.91
C ASP A 17 -29.03 14.57 8.45
N GLU A 18 -29.93 14.93 7.54
CA GLU A 18 -30.00 16.30 6.99
C GLU A 18 -30.52 17.33 8.01
N SER A 19 -31.14 16.89 9.11
CA SER A 19 -31.61 17.77 10.17
C SER A 19 -30.61 17.96 11.33
N ALA A 20 -29.43 17.32 11.24
CA ALA A 20 -28.41 17.34 12.28
C ALA A 20 -27.90 18.74 12.60
N THR A 21 -27.65 18.96 13.90
CA THR A 21 -27.19 20.23 14.48
C THR A 21 -25.69 20.22 14.77
N VAL A 22 -25.10 21.40 15.04
CA VAL A 22 -23.72 21.54 15.52
C VAL A 22 -23.47 20.68 16.77
N HIS A 23 -24.44 20.63 17.69
CA HIS A 23 -24.36 19.79 18.89
C HIS A 23 -24.24 18.29 18.55
N ASP A 24 -25.01 17.81 17.56
CA ASP A 24 -24.94 16.41 17.15
C ASP A 24 -23.57 16.08 16.54
N LEU A 25 -23.00 16.99 15.75
CA LEU A 25 -21.65 16.85 15.21
C LEU A 25 -20.59 16.82 16.31
N GLN A 26 -20.64 17.74 17.27
CA GLN A 26 -19.71 17.75 18.41
C GLN A 26 -19.81 16.46 19.24
N ARG A 27 -21.03 15.95 19.47
CA ARG A 27 -21.25 14.70 20.20
C ARG A 27 -20.65 13.50 19.46
N GLU A 28 -20.89 13.38 18.16
CA GLU A 28 -20.31 12.28 17.36
C GLU A 28 -18.79 12.36 17.30
N ILE A 29 -18.22 13.56 17.14
CA ILE A 29 -16.76 13.76 17.19
C ILE A 29 -16.21 13.35 18.56
N ALA A 30 -16.82 13.78 19.66
CA ALA A 30 -16.39 13.41 21.01
C ALA A 30 -16.47 11.90 21.24
N GLN A 31 -17.54 11.24 20.77
CA GLN A 31 -17.71 9.80 20.92
C GLN A 31 -16.68 9.00 20.11
N CYS A 32 -16.45 9.35 18.85
CA CYS A 32 -15.54 8.59 18.00
C CYS A 32 -14.05 8.87 18.29
N THR A 33 -13.73 10.06 18.77
CA THR A 33 -12.34 10.44 19.13
C THR A 33 -12.02 10.21 20.61
N SER A 34 -13.03 9.97 21.45
CA SER A 34 -12.91 9.94 22.92
C SER A 34 -12.32 11.22 23.53
N LEU A 35 -12.42 12.36 22.83
CA LEU A 35 -11.91 13.66 23.29
C LEU A 35 -13.05 14.48 23.91
N THR A 36 -12.76 15.11 25.05
CA THR A 36 -13.68 16.05 25.73
C THR A 36 -13.46 17.51 25.35
N SER A 37 -12.28 17.84 24.80
CA SER A 37 -11.95 19.15 24.25
C SER A 37 -11.05 18.97 23.03
N PHE A 38 -11.42 19.59 21.91
CA PHE A 38 -10.76 19.34 20.63
C PHE A 38 -10.87 20.53 19.66
N ASP A 39 -9.90 20.62 18.77
CA ASP A 39 -9.89 21.52 17.61
C ASP A 39 -10.21 20.71 16.34
N VAL A 40 -11.00 21.29 15.43
CA VAL A 40 -11.41 20.64 14.19
C VAL A 40 -10.88 21.43 12.99
N LYS A 41 -10.32 20.73 11.99
CA LYS A 41 -9.87 21.30 10.71
C LYS A 41 -10.49 20.53 9.54
N TYR A 42 -10.68 21.18 8.40
CA TYR A 42 -11.31 20.59 7.21
C TYR A 42 -10.75 21.17 5.90
N GLY A 43 -11.01 20.52 4.76
CA GLY A 43 -10.58 20.97 3.44
C GLY A 43 -9.16 20.52 3.08
N TYR A 44 -9.03 19.40 2.37
CA TYR A 44 -7.75 18.96 1.80
C TYR A 44 -7.62 19.46 0.35
N PRO A 45 -6.45 19.94 -0.11
CA PRO A 45 -5.16 19.98 0.58
C PRO A 45 -4.92 21.19 1.50
N ASN A 46 -5.77 22.23 1.44
CA ASN A 46 -5.58 23.49 2.17
C ASN A 46 -6.42 23.56 3.47
N LEU A 47 -5.91 22.95 4.55
CA LEU A 47 -6.65 22.79 5.81
C LEU A 47 -7.05 24.13 6.44
N GLN A 48 -8.36 24.31 6.68
CA GLN A 48 -8.97 25.45 7.37
C GLN A 48 -9.51 25.05 8.75
N PRO A 49 -9.45 25.91 9.78
CA PRO A 49 -10.05 25.64 11.09
C PRO A 49 -11.59 25.72 11.01
N LEU A 50 -12.26 24.76 11.66
CA LEU A 50 -13.70 24.76 11.89
C LEU A 50 -13.97 25.07 13.37
N GLU A 51 -14.25 26.34 13.65
CA GLU A 51 -14.48 26.87 15.00
C GLU A 51 -15.88 26.49 15.51
N LEU A 52 -16.09 25.21 15.82
CA LEU A 52 -17.40 24.68 16.27
C LEU A 52 -17.92 25.36 17.57
N ASP A 53 -17.02 25.89 18.40
CA ASP A 53 -17.36 26.54 19.67
C ASP A 53 -17.95 27.96 19.50
N GLN A 54 -17.78 28.56 18.32
CA GLN A 54 -18.30 29.90 18.00
C GLN A 54 -19.68 29.85 17.32
N LEU A 55 -20.18 28.65 17.03
CA LEU A 55 -21.47 28.43 16.37
C LEU A 55 -22.56 28.10 17.40
N GLU A 56 -23.80 28.46 17.07
CA GLU A 56 -24.96 28.15 17.93
C GLU A 56 -25.22 26.64 17.95
N SER A 57 -25.29 26.02 19.14
CA SER A 57 -25.37 24.56 19.27
C SER A 57 -26.56 23.92 18.55
N ASN A 58 -27.68 24.66 18.42
CA ASN A 58 -28.90 24.21 17.74
C ASN A 58 -28.96 24.59 16.25
N GLN A 59 -27.94 25.28 15.71
CA GLN A 59 -27.86 25.59 14.29
C GLN A 59 -27.64 24.32 13.48
N ARG A 60 -28.32 24.21 12.32
CA ARG A 60 -28.14 23.07 11.42
C ARG A 60 -26.82 23.15 10.70
N ILE A 61 -26.20 21.99 10.49
CA ILE A 61 -24.89 21.91 9.82
C ILE A 61 -24.96 22.43 8.37
N SER A 62 -26.10 22.23 7.69
CA SER A 62 -26.36 22.76 6.35
C SER A 62 -26.30 24.29 6.26
N ASP A 63 -26.57 24.97 7.37
CA ASP A 63 -26.75 26.42 7.41
C ASP A 63 -25.45 27.15 7.81
N ILE A 64 -24.37 26.40 8.06
CA ILE A 64 -23.02 26.93 8.39
C ILE A 64 -22.29 27.43 7.13
N GLY A 65 -22.79 27.07 5.93
CA GLY A 65 -22.18 27.48 4.65
C GLY A 65 -20.96 26.65 4.24
N ILE A 66 -20.73 25.51 4.88
CA ILE A 66 -19.63 24.58 4.61
C ILE A 66 -20.21 23.22 4.22
N ASN A 67 -19.81 22.68 3.06
CA ASN A 67 -20.24 21.34 2.65
C ASN A 67 -19.32 20.29 3.28
N LEU A 68 -19.81 19.60 4.32
CA LEU A 68 -19.06 18.54 5.00
C LEU A 68 -19.32 17.14 4.44
N ASN A 69 -20.15 17.00 3.40
CA ASN A 69 -20.49 15.68 2.84
C ASN A 69 -19.36 15.15 1.94
N GLY A 70 -18.76 14.03 2.32
CA GLY A 70 -17.59 13.44 1.68
C GLY A 70 -16.26 14.01 2.18
N GLU A 71 -16.29 15.04 3.03
CA GLU A 71 -15.11 15.71 3.54
C GLU A 71 -14.43 14.94 4.68
N GLN A 72 -13.16 15.27 4.90
CA GLN A 72 -12.39 14.80 6.04
C GLN A 72 -12.16 15.91 7.06
N LEU A 73 -12.68 15.68 8.27
CA LEU A 73 -12.40 16.46 9.47
C LEU A 73 -11.18 15.88 10.18
N ILE A 74 -10.19 16.72 10.47
CA ILE A 74 -9.03 16.39 11.30
C ILE A 74 -9.28 16.99 12.69
N VAL A 75 -9.26 16.14 13.71
CA VAL A 75 -9.58 16.48 15.10
C VAL A 75 -8.34 16.27 15.95
N ALA A 76 -7.91 17.31 16.64
CA ALA A 76 -6.77 17.26 17.56
C ALA A 76 -7.23 17.60 18.98
N GLN A 77 -6.63 16.98 19.99
CA GLN A 77 -6.92 17.31 21.39
C GLN A 77 -6.47 18.74 21.68
N ARG A 78 -7.35 19.53 22.29
CA ARG A 78 -7.02 20.89 22.74
C ARG A 78 -6.38 20.79 24.14
N GLU A 79 -5.08 21.07 24.24
CA GLU A 79 -4.39 21.08 25.54
C GLU A 79 -4.88 22.25 26.39
N THR A 80 -5.66 21.95 27.44
CA THR A 80 -5.92 22.90 28.51
C THR A 80 -4.75 22.87 29.48
N GLN A 81 -3.91 23.91 29.48
CA GLN A 81 -2.90 24.10 30.52
C GLN A 81 -3.58 24.11 31.90
N ARG A 82 -3.40 23.04 32.69
CA ARG A 82 -3.61 23.07 34.15
C ARG A 82 -2.56 22.22 34.88
N GLU A 83 -2.08 22.84 35.94
CA GLU A 83 -0.96 22.49 36.80
C GLU A 83 -1.16 21.22 37.63
N ALA A 84 -0.06 20.74 38.21
CA ALA A 84 0.11 19.47 38.91
C ALA A 84 -0.52 19.39 40.33
N GLN A 85 -0.68 18.11 40.77
CA GLN A 85 -0.80 17.54 42.13
C GLN A 85 -2.21 17.20 42.69
N PRO A 86 -2.36 16.31 43.71
CA PRO A 86 -2.01 14.88 43.73
C PRO A 86 -3.10 13.95 44.36
N SER A 87 -2.98 12.63 44.10
CA SER A 87 -3.34 11.44 44.92
C SER A 87 -4.71 11.29 45.64
N SER A 88 -5.42 10.18 45.36
CA SER A 88 -5.84 9.16 46.38
C SER A 88 -6.58 7.95 45.78
N LEU A 89 -6.15 6.74 46.13
CA LEU A 89 -6.86 5.46 45.95
C LEU A 89 -8.06 5.33 46.92
N PRO A 90 -8.99 4.40 46.65
CA PRO A 90 -9.30 3.43 47.71
C PRO A 90 -9.45 1.97 47.24
N ILE A 91 -9.05 1.09 48.16
CA ILE A 91 -9.24 -0.37 48.21
C ILE A 91 -10.65 -0.68 48.75
N SER A 92 -11.31 -1.75 48.26
CA SER A 92 -12.25 -2.59 49.03
C SER A 92 -12.48 -3.97 48.39
N GLN A 93 -12.73 -4.95 49.26
CA GLN A 93 -12.57 -6.42 49.13
C GLN A 93 -13.91 -7.18 48.89
N PRO A 94 -13.97 -8.55 48.85
CA PRO A 94 -14.78 -9.34 47.88
C PRO A 94 -16.01 -10.13 48.42
N GLY A 95 -16.80 -10.67 47.47
CA GLY A 95 -17.63 -11.91 47.59
C GLY A 95 -19.08 -11.78 47.06
N PRO A 96 -19.86 -12.88 46.82
CA PRO A 96 -19.53 -14.26 46.44
C PRO A 96 -20.27 -14.75 45.15
N ALA A 97 -19.98 -15.98 44.74
CA ALA A 97 -20.41 -16.67 43.52
C ALA A 97 -21.90 -17.05 43.44
N SER A 98 -22.42 -17.20 42.22
CA SER A 98 -23.56 -18.07 41.88
C SER A 98 -23.40 -18.63 40.46
N GLN A 99 -23.69 -19.93 40.31
CA GLN A 99 -23.33 -20.82 39.21
C GLN A 99 -24.44 -20.91 38.13
N GLN A 100 -24.04 -20.81 36.86
CA GLN A 100 -24.42 -21.63 35.68
C GLN A 100 -25.89 -21.71 35.19
N PRO A 101 -26.17 -22.03 33.89
CA PRO A 101 -25.49 -23.04 33.06
C PRO A 101 -24.95 -22.59 31.69
N ALA A 102 -23.97 -23.37 31.24
CA ALA A 102 -23.25 -23.29 29.98
C ALA A 102 -24.14 -23.63 28.77
N GLN A 103 -23.91 -22.94 27.64
CA GLN A 103 -24.16 -23.48 26.31
C GLN A 103 -23.18 -22.88 25.29
N GLN A 104 -22.20 -23.72 24.94
CA GLN A 104 -21.52 -23.86 23.65
C GLN A 104 -20.65 -22.69 23.16
N SER A 105 -19.42 -22.76 23.67
CA SER A 105 -18.18 -22.32 23.06
C SER A 105 -18.18 -22.62 21.55
N TRP A 106 -18.27 -21.57 20.73
CA TRP A 106 -17.82 -21.65 19.35
C TRP A 106 -16.30 -21.56 19.39
N ILE A 107 -15.70 -22.73 19.19
CA ILE A 107 -14.27 -22.96 19.00
C ILE A 107 -13.71 -21.82 18.15
N SER A 108 -12.79 -21.04 18.75
CA SER A 108 -11.83 -20.25 17.99
C SER A 108 -11.12 -21.21 17.05
N GLN A 109 -11.52 -21.22 15.79
CA GLN A 109 -10.69 -21.78 14.74
C GLN A 109 -9.47 -20.87 14.66
N THR A 110 -8.43 -21.23 15.40
CA THR A 110 -7.05 -20.96 15.01
C THR A 110 -6.90 -21.60 13.63
N SER A 111 -7.19 -20.84 12.58
CA SER A 111 -6.74 -21.15 11.23
C SER A 111 -5.22 -21.21 11.32
N GLN A 112 -4.66 -22.40 11.19
CA GLN A 112 -3.25 -22.54 10.92
C GLN A 112 -2.96 -21.82 9.60
N PRO A 113 -1.88 -21.02 9.51
CA PRO A 113 -1.52 -20.40 8.24
C PRO A 113 -1.30 -21.51 7.21
N SER A 114 -2.01 -21.41 6.09
CA SER A 114 -1.79 -22.31 4.96
C SER A 114 -0.43 -22.01 4.33
N VAL A 115 0.14 -22.97 3.62
CA VAL A 115 1.46 -22.80 2.95
C VAL A 115 1.43 -21.62 1.98
N ASP A 116 0.24 -21.31 1.45
CA ASP A 116 -0.04 -20.30 0.42
C ASP A 116 -0.38 -18.90 0.96
N ASP A 117 -0.51 -18.72 2.29
CA ASP A 117 -0.78 -17.39 2.83
C ASP A 117 0.48 -16.51 2.75
N PRO A 118 0.37 -15.25 2.26
CA PRO A 118 1.50 -14.35 2.20
C PRO A 118 2.03 -14.10 3.62
N PRO A 119 3.36 -14.02 3.79
CA PRO A 119 3.98 -13.81 5.09
C PRO A 119 3.51 -12.50 5.74
N GLU A 120 3.29 -12.57 7.04
CA GLU A 120 2.88 -11.44 7.88
C GLU A 120 4.01 -11.10 8.85
N ILE A 121 4.51 -9.85 8.79
CA ILE A 121 5.58 -9.38 9.67
C ILE A 121 5.04 -8.30 10.61
N ALA A 122 5.11 -8.55 11.91
CA ALA A 122 4.67 -7.57 12.90
C ALA A 122 5.58 -6.33 12.94
N SER A 123 4.96 -5.15 13.03
CA SER A 123 5.65 -3.89 13.29
C SER A 123 4.92 -3.10 14.40
N PRO A 124 5.37 -3.24 15.65
CA PRO A 124 4.89 -2.43 16.76
C PRO A 124 5.12 -0.93 16.54
N ASP A 125 6.22 -0.54 15.90
CA ASP A 125 6.58 0.85 15.62
C ASP A 125 5.55 1.56 14.73
N HIS A 126 4.88 0.80 13.87
CA HIS A 126 3.88 1.29 12.94
C HIS A 126 2.44 0.93 13.34
N ALA A 127 2.25 0.29 14.50
CA ALA A 127 0.97 -0.24 14.94
C ALA A 127 0.26 -1.10 13.85
N GLY A 128 1.02 -1.97 13.19
CA GLY A 128 0.50 -2.73 12.05
C GLY A 128 1.33 -3.95 11.66
N THR A 129 0.84 -4.65 10.65
CA THR A 129 1.43 -5.86 10.10
C THR A 129 1.82 -5.63 8.65
N PHE A 130 3.09 -5.79 8.33
CA PHE A 130 3.54 -5.80 6.94
C PHE A 130 3.11 -7.09 6.26
N VAL A 131 2.56 -6.95 5.06
CA VAL A 131 2.01 -8.05 4.26
C VAL A 131 2.25 -7.78 2.78
N LEU A 132 2.36 -8.85 2.00
CA LEU A 132 2.36 -8.78 0.55
C LEU A 132 0.93 -8.70 0.02
N ARG A 133 0.61 -7.69 -0.79
CA ARG A 133 -0.64 -7.64 -1.56
C ARG A 133 -0.38 -8.11 -2.97
N VAL A 134 -0.97 -9.26 -3.29
CA VAL A 134 -0.77 -9.93 -4.57
C VAL A 134 -1.54 -9.22 -5.67
N MET A 135 -0.86 -8.88 -6.77
CA MET A 135 -1.49 -8.26 -7.93
C MET A 135 -2.10 -9.30 -8.87
N PRO A 136 -3.17 -8.96 -9.61
CA PRO A 136 -3.67 -9.78 -10.70
C PRO A 136 -2.57 -10.15 -11.69
N ASP A 137 -2.54 -11.41 -12.11
CA ASP A 137 -1.60 -11.93 -13.10
C ASP A 137 -2.12 -11.72 -14.52
N ASP A 138 -2.04 -10.47 -14.99
CA ASP A 138 -2.62 -10.01 -16.26
C ASP A 138 -1.64 -9.19 -17.12
N ASN A 139 -0.34 -9.52 -17.05
CA ASN A 139 0.76 -8.81 -17.74
C ASN A 139 0.94 -7.33 -17.35
N SER A 140 0.08 -6.81 -16.46
CA SER A 140 0.11 -5.42 -15.98
C SER A 140 0.47 -5.32 -14.49
N CYS A 141 0.93 -6.42 -13.87
CA CYS A 141 1.23 -6.50 -12.44
C CYS A 141 2.15 -5.38 -11.91
N LEU A 142 3.18 -4.98 -12.68
CA LEU A 142 4.03 -3.84 -12.31
C LEU A 142 3.24 -2.53 -12.18
N PHE A 143 2.42 -2.23 -13.19
CA PHE A 143 1.60 -1.03 -13.19
C PHE A 143 0.54 -1.08 -12.09
N ARG A 144 -0.03 -2.26 -11.84
CA ARG A 144 -0.97 -2.48 -10.73
C ARG A 144 -0.30 -2.27 -9.37
N ALA A 145 0.90 -2.82 -9.16
CA ALA A 145 1.63 -2.68 -7.89
C ALA A 145 1.98 -1.21 -7.61
N VAL A 146 2.50 -0.50 -8.62
CA VAL A 146 2.81 0.94 -8.49
C VAL A 146 1.53 1.76 -8.33
N GLY A 147 0.50 1.49 -9.13
CA GLY A 147 -0.81 2.16 -9.05
C GLY A 147 -1.46 1.99 -7.69
N ALA A 148 -1.47 0.76 -7.16
CA ALA A 148 -1.96 0.45 -5.81
C ALA A 148 -1.22 1.26 -4.73
N ALA A 149 0.09 1.46 -4.88
CA ALA A 149 0.87 2.25 -3.93
C ALA A 149 0.55 3.75 -4.02
N VAL A 150 0.56 4.33 -5.22
CA VAL A 150 0.57 5.79 -5.42
C VAL A 150 -0.81 6.40 -5.66
N MET A 151 -1.76 5.62 -6.18
CA MET A 151 -3.11 6.07 -6.54
C MET A 151 -4.21 5.28 -5.81
N GLY A 152 -3.85 4.35 -4.92
CA GLY A 152 -4.77 3.46 -4.24
C GLY A 152 -5.35 2.40 -5.19
N ASP A 153 -6.48 1.79 -4.82
CA ASP A 153 -7.03 0.63 -5.55
C ASP A 153 -7.77 1.01 -6.87
N MET A 154 -7.36 2.10 -7.51
CA MET A 154 -7.88 2.52 -8.81
C MET A 154 -7.21 1.73 -9.94
N ASP A 155 -8.00 1.29 -10.89
CA ASP A 155 -7.51 0.63 -12.10
C ASP A 155 -6.89 1.68 -13.04
N THR A 156 -5.55 1.79 -13.00
CA THR A 156 -4.79 2.94 -13.53
C THR A 156 -3.69 2.55 -14.51
N MET A 157 -3.66 1.30 -14.95
CA MET A 157 -2.59 0.78 -15.80
C MET A 157 -2.49 1.52 -17.13
N VAL A 158 -3.62 1.93 -17.72
CA VAL A 158 -3.65 2.65 -19.00
C VAL A 158 -3.00 4.03 -18.86
N GLU A 159 -3.33 4.74 -17.79
CA GLU A 159 -2.76 6.04 -17.46
C GLU A 159 -1.26 5.93 -17.18
N LEU A 160 -0.83 4.92 -16.40
CA LEU A 160 0.58 4.71 -16.09
C LEU A 160 1.39 4.36 -17.35
N ARG A 161 0.88 3.50 -18.23
CA ARG A 161 1.52 3.21 -19.53
C ARG A 161 1.62 4.46 -20.40
N SER A 162 0.60 5.32 -20.36
CA SER A 162 0.59 6.60 -21.09
C SER A 162 1.62 7.58 -20.53
N ILE A 163 1.79 7.65 -19.21
CA ILE A 163 2.84 8.44 -18.55
C ILE A 163 4.23 7.96 -18.99
N VAL A 164 4.45 6.65 -19.03
CA VAL A 164 5.71 6.05 -19.50
C VAL A 164 5.99 6.44 -20.95
N ALA A 165 5.04 6.20 -21.86
CA ALA A 165 5.19 6.55 -23.27
C ALA A 165 5.44 8.05 -23.47
N GLY A 166 4.70 8.92 -22.78
CA GLY A 166 4.89 10.36 -22.84
C GLY A 166 6.25 10.82 -22.34
N SER A 167 6.76 10.21 -21.27
CA SER A 167 8.09 10.52 -20.71
C SER A 167 9.21 10.09 -21.65
N ILE A 168 9.08 8.94 -22.32
CA ILE A 168 10.04 8.48 -23.33
C ILE A 168 10.05 9.43 -24.53
N GLN A 169 8.90 9.82 -25.06
CA GLN A 169 8.81 10.75 -26.20
C GLN A 169 9.37 12.13 -25.87
N SER A 170 9.22 12.58 -24.62
CA SER A 170 9.69 13.90 -24.19
C SER A 170 11.19 13.95 -23.95
N ASN A 171 11.85 12.80 -23.77
CA ASN A 171 13.28 12.70 -23.42
C ASN A 171 14.03 11.72 -24.36
N PRO A 172 14.08 11.98 -25.67
CA PRO A 172 14.63 11.04 -26.66
C PRO A 172 16.15 10.80 -26.54
N ASP A 173 16.88 11.75 -25.95
CA ASP A 173 18.33 11.60 -25.70
C ASP A 173 18.61 10.59 -24.58
N GLU A 174 17.77 10.58 -23.55
CA GLU A 174 17.87 9.65 -22.42
C GLU A 174 17.33 8.28 -22.79
N TYR A 175 16.12 8.23 -23.37
CA TYR A 175 15.47 7.00 -23.80
C TYR A 175 15.76 6.70 -25.27
N SER A 176 17.05 6.55 -25.57
CA SER A 176 17.53 6.19 -26.91
C SER A 176 17.26 4.72 -27.26
N GLU A 177 17.39 4.37 -28.54
CA GLU A 177 17.25 2.97 -29.00
C GLU A 177 18.21 2.00 -28.29
N ALA A 178 19.39 2.48 -27.87
CA ALA A 178 20.34 1.67 -27.12
C ALA A 178 19.88 1.34 -25.69
N ILE A 179 19.13 2.27 -25.06
CA ILE A 179 18.59 2.09 -23.70
C ILE A 179 17.31 1.25 -23.76
N LEU A 180 16.43 1.53 -24.72
CA LEU A 180 15.12 0.88 -24.88
C LEU A 180 15.21 -0.50 -25.55
N GLY A 181 16.30 -0.79 -26.27
CA GLY A 181 16.44 -1.97 -27.12
C GLY A 181 15.53 -1.96 -28.36
N LYS A 182 14.83 -0.85 -28.61
CA LYS A 182 13.92 -0.59 -29.75
C LYS A 182 13.87 0.91 -30.01
N LYS A 183 13.46 1.31 -31.21
CA LYS A 183 13.21 2.73 -31.51
C LYS A 183 12.19 3.34 -30.53
N PRO A 184 12.35 4.60 -30.08
CA PRO A 184 11.47 5.22 -29.10
C PRO A 184 9.99 5.13 -29.45
N ASP A 185 9.61 5.46 -30.70
CA ASP A 185 8.22 5.36 -31.15
C ASP A 185 7.66 3.93 -31.07
N ALA A 186 8.48 2.94 -31.45
CA ALA A 186 8.10 1.53 -31.39
C ALA A 186 7.97 1.04 -29.95
N TYR A 187 8.84 1.50 -29.05
CA TYR A 187 8.74 1.20 -27.62
C TYR A 187 7.48 1.83 -27.01
N CYS A 188 7.18 3.09 -27.35
CA CYS A 188 5.98 3.78 -26.88
C CYS A 188 4.69 3.10 -27.34
N GLN A 189 4.66 2.57 -28.57
CA GLN A 189 3.53 1.76 -29.04
C GLN A 189 3.44 0.41 -28.31
N TRP A 190 4.57 -0.24 -28.09
CA TRP A 190 4.64 -1.51 -27.38
C TRP A 190 4.17 -1.39 -25.93
N ILE A 191 4.70 -0.44 -25.16
CA ILE A 191 4.39 -0.31 -23.73
C ILE A 191 2.93 0.10 -23.45
N GLN A 192 2.25 0.69 -24.44
CA GLN A 192 0.82 0.98 -24.36
C GLN A 192 -0.07 -0.26 -24.49
N ASN A 193 0.43 -1.39 -24.99
CA ASN A 193 -0.30 -2.65 -25.02
C ASN A 193 -0.35 -3.27 -23.62
N GLU A 194 -1.54 -3.65 -23.16
CA GLU A 194 -1.80 -4.31 -21.87
C GLU A 194 -1.05 -5.64 -21.69
N GLU A 195 -0.71 -6.32 -22.78
CA GLU A 195 0.08 -7.56 -22.76
C GLU A 195 1.58 -7.34 -22.53
N SER A 196 2.06 -6.09 -22.63
CA SER A 196 3.48 -5.78 -22.52
C SER A 196 3.90 -5.62 -21.07
N TRP A 197 4.93 -6.35 -20.67
CA TRP A 197 5.47 -6.31 -19.30
C TRP A 197 6.30 -5.05 -19.09
N GLY A 198 6.06 -4.36 -17.97
CA GLY A 198 6.96 -3.31 -17.51
C GLY A 198 8.21 -3.88 -16.83
N GLY A 199 9.22 -3.04 -16.66
CA GLY A 199 10.42 -3.37 -15.88
C GLY A 199 11.13 -2.13 -15.32
N ALA A 200 12.45 -2.18 -15.26
CA ALA A 200 13.27 -1.14 -14.64
C ALA A 200 13.12 0.25 -15.30
N ILE A 201 12.86 0.30 -16.62
CA ILE A 201 12.64 1.57 -17.34
C ILE A 201 11.35 2.23 -16.86
N GLU A 202 10.27 1.47 -16.79
CA GLU A 202 8.97 1.92 -16.28
C GLU A 202 9.08 2.34 -14.81
N LEU A 203 9.74 1.55 -13.95
CA LEU A 203 9.94 1.90 -12.54
C LEU A 203 10.70 3.22 -12.37
N LYS A 204 11.78 3.44 -13.14
CA LYS A 204 12.51 4.70 -13.14
C LYS A 204 11.60 5.87 -13.49
N ILE A 205 10.91 5.79 -14.63
CA ILE A 205 10.04 6.87 -15.10
C ILE A 205 8.94 7.17 -14.08
N LEU A 206 8.28 6.14 -13.56
CA LEU A 206 7.19 6.31 -12.61
C LEU A 206 7.69 6.88 -11.27
N SER A 207 8.87 6.46 -10.80
CA SER A 207 9.49 7.00 -9.58
C SER A 207 9.76 8.50 -9.70
N GLU A 208 10.26 8.95 -10.86
CA GLU A 208 10.52 10.36 -11.14
C GLU A 208 9.23 11.15 -11.31
N TYR A 209 8.26 10.61 -12.05
CA TYR A 209 6.96 11.26 -12.31
C TYR A 209 6.18 11.54 -11.02
N PHE A 210 6.14 10.58 -10.11
CA PHE A 210 5.45 10.73 -8.82
C PHE A 210 6.32 11.35 -7.72
N ASN A 211 7.59 11.65 -8.02
CA ASN A 211 8.58 12.12 -7.04
C ASN A 211 8.59 11.24 -5.77
N ILE A 212 8.67 9.93 -5.98
CA ILE A 212 8.69 8.90 -4.94
C ILE A 212 9.85 7.95 -5.21
N GLU A 213 10.50 7.47 -4.16
CA GLU A 213 11.49 6.41 -4.28
C GLU A 213 10.76 5.07 -4.44
N ILE A 214 11.08 4.32 -5.49
CA ILE A 214 10.54 2.96 -5.64
C ILE A 214 11.65 1.98 -5.32
N CYS A 215 11.45 1.17 -4.27
CA CYS A 215 12.36 0.09 -3.93
C CYS A 215 11.78 -1.23 -4.47
N SER A 216 12.41 -1.79 -5.49
CA SER A 216 12.08 -3.12 -6.01
C SER A 216 12.97 -4.17 -5.36
N ILE A 217 12.38 -5.11 -4.65
CA ILE A 217 13.11 -6.23 -4.01
C ILE A 217 12.94 -7.47 -4.86
N ASP A 218 14.05 -7.98 -5.41
CA ASP A 218 14.07 -9.28 -6.07
C ASP A 218 14.08 -10.40 -5.02
N VAL A 219 13.03 -11.22 -4.99
CA VAL A 219 12.90 -12.32 -4.02
C VAL A 219 14.00 -13.37 -4.21
N GLN A 220 14.45 -13.61 -5.45
CA GLN A 220 15.46 -14.63 -5.72
C GLN A 220 16.81 -14.28 -5.09
N THR A 221 17.26 -13.03 -5.25
CA THR A 221 18.59 -12.59 -4.79
C THR A 221 18.57 -11.79 -3.49
N LEU A 222 17.40 -11.34 -3.05
CA LEU A 222 17.19 -10.34 -1.99
C LEU A 222 17.86 -8.99 -2.27
N HIS A 223 18.23 -8.73 -3.53
CA HIS A 223 18.78 -7.45 -3.95
C HIS A 223 17.67 -6.39 -4.03
N ILE A 224 17.98 -5.19 -3.56
CA ILE A 224 17.07 -4.04 -3.60
C ILE A 224 17.54 -3.09 -4.69
N PHE A 225 16.72 -2.91 -5.71
CA PHE A 225 16.90 -1.89 -6.74
C PHE A 225 16.14 -0.63 -6.31
N GLN A 226 16.85 0.47 -6.13
CA GLN A 226 16.25 1.76 -5.74
C GLN A 226 16.17 2.65 -6.97
N PHE A 227 14.99 3.24 -7.18
CA PHE A 227 14.73 4.20 -8.25
C PHE A 227 14.33 5.54 -7.64
N ASN A 228 14.87 6.64 -8.19
CA ASN A 228 14.70 7.99 -7.67
C ASN A 228 15.12 8.14 -6.19
N GLU A 229 16.33 7.64 -5.87
CA GLU A 229 16.93 7.75 -4.53
C GLU A 229 16.96 9.21 -4.04
N GLY A 230 16.55 9.42 -2.79
CA GLY A 230 16.49 10.74 -2.16
C GLY A 230 15.14 11.46 -2.26
N ALA A 231 14.15 10.88 -2.93
CA ALA A 231 12.76 11.33 -2.82
C ALA A 231 12.26 11.24 -1.36
N PRO A 232 11.34 12.13 -0.92
CA PRO A 232 10.95 12.23 0.48
C PRO A 232 10.19 11.01 0.98
N THR A 233 9.41 10.36 0.11
CA THR A 233 8.64 9.18 0.41
C THR A 233 9.07 8.01 -0.46
N ARG A 234 8.72 6.78 -0.04
CA ARG A 234 8.99 5.56 -0.78
C ARG A 234 7.82 4.60 -0.81
N CYS A 235 7.77 3.77 -1.84
CA CYS A 235 6.96 2.55 -1.86
C CYS A 235 7.84 1.34 -2.19
N ILE A 236 7.35 0.15 -1.86
CA ILE A 236 8.11 -1.09 -2.05
C ILE A 236 7.30 -2.04 -2.93
N VAL A 237 7.93 -2.46 -4.03
CA VAL A 237 7.41 -3.50 -4.91
C VAL A 237 8.28 -4.75 -4.79
N VAL A 238 7.66 -5.91 -4.83
CA VAL A 238 8.33 -7.20 -4.67
C VAL A 238 8.29 -7.93 -6.00
N TYR A 239 9.45 -8.34 -6.51
CA TYR A 239 9.61 -8.99 -7.80
C TYR A 239 9.98 -10.46 -7.61
N SER A 240 9.18 -11.35 -8.19
CA SER A 240 9.39 -12.80 -8.11
C SER A 240 10.20 -13.38 -9.28
N GLY A 241 10.72 -12.55 -10.19
CA GLY A 241 11.36 -12.98 -11.44
C GLY A 241 10.43 -12.95 -12.66
N ILE A 242 9.11 -12.99 -12.46
CA ILE A 242 8.10 -12.85 -13.53
C ILE A 242 6.89 -11.99 -13.13
N HIS A 243 6.71 -11.69 -11.84
CA HIS A 243 5.53 -10.99 -11.32
C HIS A 243 5.94 -9.91 -10.32
N TYR A 244 5.15 -8.83 -10.24
CA TYR A 244 5.32 -7.74 -9.29
C TYR A 244 4.11 -7.62 -8.36
N ASP A 245 4.40 -7.61 -7.07
CA ASP A 245 3.45 -7.36 -6.00
C ASP A 245 3.81 -6.09 -5.23
N VAL A 246 2.92 -5.64 -4.35
CA VAL A 246 3.16 -4.45 -3.52
C VAL A 246 3.22 -4.80 -2.04
N LEU A 247 4.19 -4.23 -1.33
CA LEU A 247 4.24 -4.30 0.12
C LEU A 247 3.23 -3.31 0.71
N ALA A 248 2.46 -3.76 1.69
CA ALA A 248 1.57 -2.91 2.45
C ALA A 248 1.78 -3.11 3.96
N LEU A 249 1.59 -2.04 4.71
CA LEU A 249 1.38 -2.10 6.15
C LEU A 249 -0.13 -2.08 6.40
N SER A 250 -0.66 -3.19 6.89
CA SER A 250 -2.06 -3.30 7.29
C SER A 250 -2.21 -2.93 8.77
N PRO A 251 -3.04 -1.94 9.13
CA PRO A 251 -3.30 -1.59 10.52
C PRO A 251 -3.83 -2.81 11.29
N SER A 252 -3.26 -3.07 12.46
CA SER A 252 -3.64 -4.22 13.29
C SER A 252 -3.50 -3.88 14.78
N THR A 253 -3.97 -4.76 15.67
CA THR A 253 -3.85 -4.58 17.12
C THR A 253 -2.72 -5.44 17.67
N PRO A 254 -2.10 -5.09 18.83
CA PRO A 254 -1.11 -5.94 19.47
C PRO A 254 -1.58 -7.40 19.57
N PRO A 255 -0.74 -8.39 19.21
CA PRO A 255 0.70 -8.30 18.96
C PRO A 255 1.11 -7.90 17.53
N TYR A 256 0.19 -7.35 16.72
CA TYR A 256 0.40 -6.92 15.33
C TYR A 256 0.79 -8.05 14.39
N THR A 257 0.29 -9.25 14.64
CA THR A 257 0.68 -10.46 13.90
C THR A 257 -0.31 -10.86 12.82
N ARG A 258 -1.36 -10.06 12.55
CA ARG A 258 -2.43 -10.40 11.61
C ARG A 258 -2.85 -9.17 10.82
N ALA A 259 -2.75 -9.25 9.50
CA ALA A 259 -3.21 -8.20 8.60
C ALA A 259 -4.72 -8.34 8.31
N ASN A 260 -5.36 -7.23 7.93
CA ASN A 260 -6.72 -7.29 7.41
C ASN A 260 -6.70 -7.83 5.97
N PRO A 261 -7.43 -8.91 5.63
CA PRO A 261 -7.47 -9.43 4.26
C PRO A 261 -8.05 -8.44 3.23
N LEU A 262 -8.94 -7.54 3.66
CA LEU A 262 -9.64 -6.60 2.77
C LEU A 262 -8.76 -5.42 2.31
N ALA A 263 -7.54 -5.29 2.84
CA ALA A 263 -6.63 -4.17 2.57
C ALA A 263 -7.16 -2.77 2.92
N ASP A 264 -8.31 -2.69 3.62
CA ASP A 264 -8.90 -1.45 4.09
C ASP A 264 -7.94 -0.71 5.04
N GLY A 265 -7.53 0.49 4.63
CA GLY A 265 -6.64 1.34 5.42
C GLY A 265 -5.16 0.97 5.34
N ASP A 266 -4.77 0.10 4.41
CA ASP A 266 -3.37 -0.23 4.17
C ASP A 266 -2.55 1.01 3.81
N THR A 267 -1.38 1.13 4.44
CA THR A 267 -0.36 2.13 4.10
C THR A 267 0.64 1.49 3.14
N LYS A 268 0.83 2.11 1.97
CA LYS A 268 1.75 1.64 0.91
C LYS A 268 2.83 2.67 0.53
N ILE A 269 2.70 3.89 1.04
CA ILE A 269 3.69 4.96 0.94
C ILE A 269 4.22 5.22 2.34
N PHE A 270 5.54 5.30 2.45
CA PHE A 270 6.24 5.48 3.70
C PHE A 270 7.21 6.65 3.59
N GLU A 271 7.60 7.24 4.72
CA GLU A 271 8.67 8.21 4.74
C GLU A 271 10.01 7.53 4.40
N SER A 272 10.79 8.08 3.47
CA SER A 272 12.08 7.50 3.05
C SER A 272 13.11 7.45 4.18
N VAL A 273 12.97 8.33 5.16
CA VAL A 273 13.85 8.37 6.34
C VAL A 273 13.59 7.24 7.33
N ASP A 274 12.47 6.51 7.20
CA ASP A 274 12.16 5.37 8.05
C ASP A 274 12.94 4.13 7.60
N PRO A 275 13.93 3.66 8.39
CA PRO A 275 14.70 2.49 8.04
C PRO A 275 13.94 1.18 8.27
N VAL A 276 12.96 1.17 9.18
CA VAL A 276 12.26 -0.04 9.63
C VAL A 276 11.45 -0.63 8.48
N VAL A 277 10.89 0.20 7.62
CA VAL A 277 10.11 -0.25 6.46
C VAL A 277 10.93 -1.16 5.54
N LEU A 278 12.17 -0.76 5.21
CA LEU A 278 13.06 -1.58 4.37
C LEU A 278 13.53 -2.85 5.08
N GLU A 279 13.80 -2.77 6.39
CA GLU A 279 14.14 -3.94 7.21
C GLU A 279 13.02 -4.97 7.21
N LYS A 280 11.78 -4.53 7.42
CA LYS A 280 10.58 -5.37 7.42
C LYS A 280 10.24 -5.92 6.04
N ALA A 281 10.42 -5.13 4.99
CA ALA A 281 10.30 -5.61 3.62
C ALA A 281 11.30 -6.74 3.31
N LYS A 282 12.55 -6.56 3.75
CA LYS A 282 13.59 -7.57 3.56
C LYS A 282 13.33 -8.85 4.37
N GLU A 283 12.86 -8.72 5.61
CA GLU A 283 12.42 -9.84 6.46
C GLU A 283 11.29 -10.62 5.75
N LEU A 284 10.30 -9.91 5.20
CA LEU A 284 9.22 -10.51 4.43
C LEU A 284 9.75 -11.26 3.20
N CYS A 285 10.62 -10.64 2.40
CA CYS A 285 11.21 -11.25 1.22
C CYS A 285 12.13 -12.45 1.54
N GLN A 286 12.79 -12.47 2.71
CA GLN A 286 13.54 -13.65 3.17
C GLN A 286 12.63 -14.86 3.41
N ILE A 287 11.44 -14.63 3.97
CA ILE A 287 10.45 -15.70 4.14
C ILE A 287 9.95 -16.17 2.77
N LEU A 288 9.62 -15.25 1.86
CA LEU A 288 9.24 -15.58 0.48
C LEU A 288 10.32 -16.39 -0.26
N GLN A 289 11.58 -15.98 -0.14
CA GLN A 289 12.71 -16.70 -0.73
C GLN A 289 12.83 -18.12 -0.15
N SER A 290 12.70 -18.28 1.18
CA SER A 290 12.74 -19.60 1.83
C SER A 290 11.59 -20.52 1.42
N LYS A 291 10.45 -19.94 1.00
CA LYS A 291 9.30 -20.63 0.42
C LYS A 291 9.45 -20.87 -1.09
N HIS A 292 10.57 -20.48 -1.70
CA HIS A 292 10.77 -20.49 -3.16
C HIS A 292 9.69 -19.72 -3.94
N TYR A 293 9.22 -18.60 -3.39
CA TYR A 293 8.28 -17.70 -4.06
C TYR A 293 8.99 -16.84 -5.12
N TYR A 294 9.67 -17.50 -6.07
CA TYR A 294 10.33 -16.86 -7.20
C TYR A 294 10.49 -17.86 -8.35
N THR A 295 10.61 -17.34 -9.57
CA THR A 295 10.87 -18.09 -10.79
C THR A 295 12.24 -17.69 -11.32
N ASP A 296 13.18 -18.66 -11.36
CA ASP A 296 14.52 -18.41 -11.90
C ASP A 296 14.50 -18.37 -13.42
N THR A 297 14.36 -17.17 -13.99
CA THR A 297 14.39 -16.94 -15.45
C THR A 297 15.82 -16.93 -16.02
N SER A 298 16.84 -17.02 -15.17
CA SER A 298 18.25 -16.97 -15.58
C SER A 298 18.91 -18.35 -15.65
N GLY A 299 18.48 -19.28 -14.80
CA GLY A 299 19.04 -20.63 -14.66
C GLY A 299 18.29 -21.73 -15.41
N PHE A 300 17.05 -21.50 -15.87
CA PHE A 300 16.28 -22.54 -16.56
C PHE A 300 16.87 -22.88 -17.94
N LEU A 301 16.89 -24.15 -18.31
CA LEU A 301 17.31 -24.56 -19.64
C LEU A 301 16.12 -24.43 -20.59
N VAL A 302 16.32 -23.69 -21.66
CA VAL A 302 15.32 -23.41 -22.70
C VAL A 302 15.72 -24.16 -23.95
N ARG A 303 14.83 -24.97 -24.50
CA ARG A 303 15.02 -25.67 -25.78
C ARG A 303 14.31 -24.90 -26.88
N CYS A 304 15.02 -24.59 -27.95
CA CYS A 304 14.37 -24.12 -29.18
C CYS A 304 13.66 -25.30 -29.86
N ASN A 305 12.36 -25.21 -30.04
CA ASN A 305 11.56 -26.27 -30.67
C ASN A 305 11.81 -26.38 -32.19
N THR A 306 12.31 -25.30 -32.81
CA THR A 306 12.63 -25.28 -34.25
C THR A 306 13.93 -26.03 -34.58
N CYS A 307 15.01 -25.80 -33.82
CA CYS A 307 16.32 -26.39 -34.12
C CYS A 307 16.81 -27.41 -33.08
N GLY A 308 16.12 -27.54 -31.94
CA GLY A 308 16.49 -28.45 -30.86
C GLY A 308 17.68 -27.99 -30.00
N GLY A 309 18.22 -26.79 -30.23
CA GLY A 309 19.29 -26.23 -29.40
C GLY A 309 18.82 -25.92 -27.99
N THR A 310 19.69 -26.10 -27.00
CA THR A 310 19.42 -25.79 -25.59
C THR A 310 20.23 -24.58 -25.15
N PHE A 311 19.59 -23.65 -24.46
CA PHE A 311 20.15 -22.36 -24.03
C PHE A 311 19.85 -22.14 -22.56
N THR A 312 20.71 -21.40 -21.86
CA THR A 312 20.51 -21.10 -20.44
C THR A 312 19.82 -19.75 -20.27
N GLY A 313 18.67 -19.79 -19.60
CA GLY A 313 17.83 -18.64 -19.28
C GLY A 313 17.28 -17.89 -20.48
N GLU A 314 16.55 -16.83 -20.19
CA GLU A 314 15.98 -15.93 -21.19
C GLU A 314 17.06 -15.28 -22.07
N LYS A 315 18.19 -14.86 -21.48
CA LYS A 315 19.30 -14.25 -22.24
C LYS A 315 19.85 -15.18 -23.33
N GLY A 316 19.99 -16.47 -23.02
CA GLY A 316 20.43 -17.46 -24.00
C GLY A 316 19.43 -17.64 -25.13
N ALA A 317 18.14 -17.72 -24.79
CA ALA A 317 17.05 -17.84 -25.76
C ALA A 317 16.93 -16.59 -26.66
N THR A 318 16.91 -15.39 -26.09
CA THR A 318 16.83 -14.13 -26.85
C THR A 318 18.01 -13.94 -27.78
N LYS A 319 19.23 -14.29 -27.33
CA LYS A 319 20.41 -14.26 -28.21
C LYS A 319 20.24 -15.20 -29.41
N HIS A 320 19.87 -16.45 -29.17
CA HIS A 320 19.61 -17.43 -30.23
C HIS A 320 18.51 -16.96 -31.20
N ALA A 321 17.41 -16.42 -30.67
CA ALA A 321 16.32 -15.89 -31.46
C ALA A 321 16.77 -14.74 -32.37
N SER A 322 17.61 -13.84 -31.85
CA SER A 322 18.15 -12.71 -32.63
C SER A 322 19.11 -13.15 -33.74
N GLU A 323 19.91 -14.19 -33.50
CA GLU A 323 20.90 -14.69 -34.47
C GLU A 323 20.28 -15.60 -35.54
N THR A 324 19.21 -16.32 -35.22
CA THR A 324 18.64 -17.37 -36.08
C THR A 324 17.23 -17.08 -36.58
N GLY A 325 16.52 -16.13 -35.95
CA GLY A 325 15.09 -15.88 -36.19
C GLY A 325 14.16 -16.94 -35.61
N HIS A 326 14.63 -17.82 -34.73
CA HIS A 326 13.82 -18.83 -34.06
C HIS A 326 13.21 -18.29 -32.76
N TYR A 327 11.89 -18.18 -32.69
CA TYR A 327 11.17 -17.65 -31.52
C TYR A 327 10.35 -18.70 -30.76
N ASP A 328 10.32 -19.95 -31.25
CA ASP A 328 9.59 -21.05 -30.61
C ASP A 328 10.51 -21.78 -29.62
N PHE A 329 10.25 -21.56 -28.33
CA PHE A 329 11.01 -22.10 -27.21
C PHE A 329 10.09 -22.86 -26.24
N GLY A 330 10.62 -23.94 -25.68
CA GLY A 330 9.99 -24.72 -24.61
C GLY A 330 10.99 -25.03 -23.49
N GLU A 331 10.49 -25.58 -22.39
CA GLU A 331 11.32 -26.03 -21.28
C GLU A 331 12.17 -27.23 -21.72
N ALA A 332 13.49 -27.16 -21.49
CA ALA A 332 14.38 -28.28 -21.72
C ALA A 332 14.42 -29.15 -20.46
N THR A 333 13.80 -30.33 -20.54
CA THR A 333 13.95 -31.40 -19.55
C THR A 333 15.29 -32.11 -19.66
#